data_AF-A0A2M7Y6I9-F1
#
_entry.id   AF-A0A2M7Y6I9-F1
#
_cell.length_a   1.000
_cell.length_b   1.000
_cell.length_c   1.000
_cell.angle_alpha   90.00
_cell.angle_beta   90.00
_cell.angle_gamma   90.00
#
_symmetry.space_group_name_H-M   'P 1'
#
loop_
_entity.id
_entity.type
_entity.pdbx_description
1 polymer ?
#
loop_
_entity_poly.entity_id
_entity_poly.type
_entity_poly.pdbx_seq_one_letter_code
_entity_poly.pdbx_strand_id
1 'polypeptide(L)'
;MSPNPSAIAEVCDRESTAWRALVLACVALVLLPPAVLGTGGPAGRWLGGYAGGVAWNLYQLVKIAILWVPVGFVFRVLGHDRMLRRIALIAGAAALVVALPLGALVPAAREAALLLYAIPGLAAGFVLGRRSRGDAAALPAEAAAAADEAGAPTRPRIAIAVRRAVAVALLASATAALWDFPLARGWLALGFALYLALLWCVPNAWLVAVPAALPVFSLAFWSGRFYFDEFDVLVLLTLAVALWRGTTGGRPPRATRWLLALLALSVAASGAIGLLPFAPLDENAFSSYWSRYNSLRIAKGFVEAIALAWIAGPLAAPQRFRALALGMTLGLAAVSLATVWEVWLFTGFSTATDYRVTATFASMHTGGGHIEAWLVAALPFAWALLLFERAPAVRIFGAVSFLLGMFAVLATVARSGIGAVVVLSLVLGLGLVPLMRGARGPRTRVAGAAAVALAGLAVLAAGIYGGDYLRARFARVAEDAQIRLAHAHKTLAMMDGGARAWLFGMGLGSFP
;
A
#
# COMPACT_ATOMS: atom_id res chain seq x y z
N MET A 1 -31.38 30.93 -8.88
CA MET A 1 -30.27 31.18 -9.82
C MET A 1 -29.46 29.91 -9.98
N SER A 2 -29.66 29.17 -11.06
CA SER A 2 -28.73 28.08 -11.43
C SER A 2 -27.38 28.70 -11.82
N PRO A 3 -26.25 28.19 -11.32
CA PRO A 3 -24.95 28.72 -11.68
C PRO A 3 -24.68 28.50 -13.18
N ASN A 4 -24.13 29.54 -13.83
CA ASN A 4 -23.81 29.53 -15.25
C ASN A 4 -22.85 28.37 -15.58
N PRO A 5 -23.23 27.42 -16.46
CA PRO A 5 -22.40 26.25 -16.76
C PRO A 5 -21.03 26.59 -17.35
N SER A 6 -20.87 27.74 -18.03
CA SER A 6 -19.56 28.19 -18.55
C SER A 6 -18.60 28.59 -17.43
N ALA A 7 -19.09 29.29 -16.40
CA ALA A 7 -18.31 29.67 -15.23
C ALA A 7 -17.89 28.44 -14.40
N ILE A 8 -18.73 27.41 -14.31
CA ILE A 8 -18.38 26.14 -13.65
C ILE A 8 -17.28 25.39 -14.43
N ALA A 9 -17.35 25.39 -15.76
CA ALA A 9 -16.36 24.74 -16.61
C ALA A 9 -14.98 25.42 -16.47
N GLU A 10 -14.95 26.76 -16.48
CA GLU A 10 -13.72 27.53 -16.35
C GLU A 10 -13.05 27.35 -14.98
N VAL A 11 -13.83 27.35 -13.89
CA VAL A 11 -13.32 27.06 -12.54
C VAL A 11 -12.79 25.63 -12.45
N CYS A 12 -13.48 24.65 -13.03
CA CYS A 12 -13.02 23.27 -13.05
C CYS A 12 -11.70 23.12 -13.82
N ASP A 13 -11.51 23.87 -14.91
CA ASP A 13 -10.30 23.80 -15.71
C ASP A 13 -9.11 24.45 -15.01
N ARG A 14 -9.30 25.63 -14.40
CA ARG A 14 -8.29 26.29 -13.55
C ARG A 14 -7.86 25.43 -12.36
N GLU A 15 -8.80 24.80 -11.66
CA GLU A 15 -8.49 23.84 -10.58
C GLU A 15 -7.70 22.63 -11.09
N SER A 16 -8.00 22.17 -12.31
CA SER A 16 -7.29 21.07 -12.94
C SER A 16 -5.83 21.44 -13.25
N THR A 17 -5.59 22.67 -13.71
CA THR A 17 -4.27 23.20 -14.03
C THR A 17 -3.45 23.47 -12.78
N ALA A 18 -4.03 24.13 -11.77
CA ALA A 18 -3.38 24.37 -10.48
C ALA A 18 -2.99 23.06 -9.78
N TRP A 19 -3.86 22.04 -9.83
CA TRP A 19 -3.55 20.71 -9.31
C TRP A 19 -2.35 20.07 -10.00
N ARG A 20 -2.29 20.11 -11.34
CA ARG A 20 -1.16 19.55 -12.10
C ARG A 20 0.13 20.31 -11.78
N ALA A 21 0.06 21.64 -11.70
CA ALA A 21 1.21 22.47 -11.34
C ALA A 21 1.74 22.13 -9.94
N LEU A 22 0.86 21.97 -8.95
CA LEU A 22 1.27 21.57 -7.60
C LEU A 22 1.89 20.17 -7.56
N VAL A 23 1.29 19.19 -8.23
CA VAL A 23 1.85 17.83 -8.29
C VAL A 23 3.24 17.87 -8.92
N LEU A 24 3.41 18.59 -10.04
CA LEU A 24 4.71 18.76 -10.68
C LEU A 24 5.71 19.49 -9.79
N ALA A 25 5.29 20.54 -9.08
CA ALA A 25 6.14 21.25 -8.13
C ALA A 25 6.63 20.33 -7.01
N CYS A 26 5.73 19.54 -6.41
CA CYS A 26 6.09 18.57 -5.36
C CYS A 26 7.01 17.46 -5.87
N VAL A 27 6.85 17.00 -7.12
CA VAL A 27 7.80 16.06 -7.75
C VAL A 27 9.15 16.74 -8.00
N ALA A 28 9.14 17.99 -8.47
CA ALA A 28 10.33 18.77 -8.75
C ALA A 28 11.14 19.11 -7.48
N LEU A 29 10.53 19.06 -6.28
CA LEU A 29 11.27 19.16 -5.01
C LEU A 29 12.40 18.15 -4.91
N VAL A 30 12.30 17.00 -5.60
CA VAL A 30 13.39 16.01 -5.66
C VAL A 30 14.69 16.60 -6.20
N LEU A 31 14.59 17.60 -7.07
CA LEU A 31 15.72 18.33 -7.65
C LEU A 31 16.27 19.43 -6.74
N LEU A 32 15.69 19.69 -5.57
CA LEU A 32 16.25 20.69 -4.67
C LEU A 32 17.54 20.18 -4.01
N PRO A 33 18.51 21.06 -3.74
CA PRO A 33 19.70 20.69 -3.00
C PRO A 33 19.33 20.08 -1.64
N PRO A 34 20.02 19.04 -1.16
CA PRO A 34 19.73 18.40 0.11
C PRO A 34 19.73 19.35 1.31
N ALA A 35 20.56 20.40 1.23
CA ALA A 35 20.63 21.45 2.24
C ALA A 35 19.29 22.19 2.41
N VAL A 36 18.49 22.30 1.35
CA VAL A 36 17.18 22.98 1.35
C VAL A 36 16.10 22.10 1.96
N LEU A 37 16.11 20.80 1.67
CA LEU A 37 15.12 19.85 2.19
C LEU A 37 15.55 19.19 3.52
N GLY A 38 16.77 19.43 4.00
CA GLY A 38 17.32 18.76 5.18
C GLY A 38 17.67 17.29 4.95
N THR A 39 17.70 16.86 3.70
CA THR A 39 17.75 15.46 3.29
C THR A 39 19.18 14.99 3.04
N GLY A 40 20.11 15.40 3.91
CA GLY A 40 21.52 15.00 3.84
C GLY A 40 21.70 13.50 4.11
N GLY A 41 21.31 12.65 3.17
CA GLY A 41 21.70 11.24 3.10
C GLY A 41 23.13 11.11 2.57
N PRO A 42 23.76 9.95 2.71
CA PRO A 42 25.09 9.74 2.17
C PRO A 42 25.00 9.82 0.65
N ALA A 43 25.59 10.88 0.08
CA ALA A 43 25.93 10.85 -1.32
C ALA A 43 26.83 9.63 -1.50
N GLY A 44 26.39 8.64 -2.28
CA GLY A 44 27.23 7.49 -2.60
C GLY A 44 28.57 7.99 -3.08
N ARG A 45 29.68 7.34 -2.70
CA ARG A 45 31.06 7.79 -3.02
C ARG A 45 31.27 8.09 -4.52
N TRP A 46 30.39 7.57 -5.39
CA TRP A 46 30.35 7.76 -6.84
C TRP A 46 29.48 8.93 -7.35
N LEU A 47 28.45 9.35 -6.62
CA LEU A 47 27.57 10.48 -6.97
C LEU A 47 27.60 11.53 -5.85
N GLY A 48 28.83 11.94 -5.52
CA GLY A 48 29.09 13.02 -4.58
C GLY A 48 28.37 14.32 -4.96
N GLY A 49 27.98 15.10 -3.95
CA GLY A 49 27.36 16.41 -4.16
C GLY A 49 25.87 16.33 -4.49
N TYR A 50 25.45 17.06 -5.52
CA TYR A 50 24.03 17.30 -5.83
C TYR A 50 23.27 16.04 -6.25
N ALA A 51 23.86 15.19 -7.09
CA ALA A 51 23.17 14.05 -7.67
C ALA A 51 22.81 12.96 -6.64
N GLY A 52 23.69 12.67 -5.69
CA GLY A 52 23.38 11.78 -4.56
C GLY A 52 22.26 12.34 -3.68
N GLY A 53 22.22 13.66 -3.54
CA GLY A 53 21.14 14.38 -2.90
C GLY A 53 19.77 14.18 -3.55
N VAL A 54 19.72 14.34 -4.87
CA VAL A 54 18.50 14.14 -5.67
C VAL A 54 17.99 12.70 -5.54
N ALA A 55 18.88 11.71 -5.60
CA ALA A 55 18.47 10.31 -5.44
C ALA A 55 17.89 10.02 -4.05
N TRP A 56 18.45 10.61 -3.00
CA TRP A 56 17.92 10.47 -1.66
C TRP A 56 16.55 11.15 -1.49
N ASN A 57 16.36 12.34 -2.09
CA ASN A 57 15.04 12.97 -2.15
C ASN A 57 14.01 12.11 -2.87
N LEU A 58 14.41 11.44 -3.97
CA LEU A 58 13.54 10.53 -4.71
C LEU A 58 13.10 9.35 -3.83
N TYR A 59 14.03 8.78 -3.05
CA TYR A 59 13.71 7.74 -2.10
C TYR A 59 12.68 8.20 -1.06
N GLN A 60 12.86 9.39 -0.46
CA GLN A 60 11.89 9.94 0.48
C GLN A 60 10.53 10.21 -0.18
N LEU A 61 10.53 10.70 -1.42
CA LEU A 61 9.30 10.89 -2.20
C LEU A 61 8.53 9.58 -2.34
N VAL A 62 9.20 8.51 -2.79
CA VAL A 62 8.54 7.21 -2.99
C VAL A 62 8.02 6.66 -1.66
N LYS A 63 8.85 6.70 -0.62
CA LYS A 63 8.53 6.21 0.73
C LYS A 63 7.29 6.88 1.32
N ILE A 64 7.15 8.19 1.14
CA ILE A 64 6.01 8.94 1.67
C ILE A 64 4.81 8.78 0.73
N ALA A 65 4.99 8.97 -0.57
CA ALA A 65 3.91 8.95 -1.56
C ALA A 65 3.12 7.64 -1.56
N ILE A 66 3.78 6.49 -1.37
CA ILE A 66 3.11 5.18 -1.43
C ILE A 66 2.00 5.02 -0.38
N LEU A 67 2.17 5.63 0.80
CA LEU A 67 1.17 5.60 1.89
C LEU A 67 -0.12 6.35 1.52
N TRP A 68 -0.04 7.29 0.57
CA TRP A 68 -1.15 8.15 0.16
C TRP A 68 -1.88 7.65 -1.09
N VAL A 69 -1.32 6.66 -1.78
CA VAL A 69 -1.96 6.04 -2.96
C VAL A 69 -3.33 5.45 -2.63
N PRO A 70 -3.53 4.66 -1.55
CA PRO A 70 -4.84 4.11 -1.21
C PRO A 70 -5.89 5.19 -0.95
N VAL A 71 -5.49 6.28 -0.29
CA VAL A 71 -6.39 7.42 0.00
C VAL A 71 -6.87 8.07 -1.30
N GLY A 72 -5.93 8.44 -2.19
CA GLY A 72 -6.29 8.99 -3.49
C GLY A 72 -7.17 8.03 -4.30
N PHE A 73 -6.83 6.74 -4.30
CA PHE A 73 -7.59 5.69 -4.98
C PHE A 73 -9.04 5.65 -4.52
N VAL A 74 -9.26 5.48 -3.21
CA VAL A 74 -10.59 5.40 -2.60
C VAL A 74 -11.40 6.66 -2.91
N PHE A 75 -10.88 7.86 -2.65
CA PHE A 75 -11.61 9.11 -2.91
C PHE A 75 -11.99 9.31 -4.38
N ARG A 76 -11.15 8.87 -5.31
CA ARG A 76 -11.48 8.92 -6.74
C ARG A 76 -12.52 7.88 -7.14
N VAL A 77 -12.42 6.65 -6.64
CA VAL A 77 -13.43 5.60 -6.89
C VAL A 77 -14.78 5.99 -6.29
N LEU A 78 -14.81 6.85 -5.29
CA LEU A 78 -16.03 7.35 -4.68
C LEU A 78 -16.57 8.61 -5.35
N GLY A 79 -15.70 9.42 -5.98
CA GLY A 79 -16.09 10.60 -6.78
C GLY A 79 -15.91 11.91 -6.04
N HIS A 80 -15.12 11.89 -4.99
CA HIS A 80 -14.83 13.01 -4.13
C HIS A 80 -13.39 13.53 -4.33
N ASP A 81 -12.76 13.26 -5.47
CA ASP A 81 -11.37 13.68 -5.71
C ASP A 81 -11.20 15.19 -5.87
N ARG A 82 -12.21 15.93 -6.38
CA ARG A 82 -12.15 17.40 -6.49
C ARG A 82 -11.85 18.07 -5.16
N MET A 83 -12.50 17.58 -4.11
CA MET A 83 -12.30 18.08 -2.77
C MET A 83 -10.88 17.84 -2.28
N LEU A 84 -10.41 16.59 -2.40
CA LEU A 84 -9.10 16.23 -1.87
C LEU A 84 -7.99 17.01 -2.60
N ARG A 85 -8.20 17.32 -3.90
CA ARG A 85 -7.35 18.26 -4.64
C ARG A 85 -7.37 19.68 -4.05
N ARG A 86 -8.53 20.23 -3.70
CA ARG A 86 -8.61 21.57 -3.09
C ARG A 86 -7.90 21.65 -1.75
N ILE A 87 -8.07 20.64 -0.90
CA ILE A 87 -7.41 20.57 0.41
C ILE A 87 -5.91 20.43 0.25
N ALA A 88 -5.47 19.55 -0.64
CA ALA A 88 -4.06 19.40 -0.98
C ALA A 88 -3.49 20.67 -1.63
N LEU A 89 -4.28 21.43 -2.40
CA LEU A 89 -3.87 22.72 -2.96
C LEU A 89 -3.63 23.76 -1.85
N ILE A 90 -4.57 23.88 -0.89
CA ILE A 90 -4.45 24.82 0.22
C ILE A 90 -3.29 24.42 1.14
N ALA A 91 -3.26 23.17 1.60
CA ALA A 91 -2.23 22.66 2.49
C ALA A 91 -0.85 22.64 1.82
N GLY A 92 -0.80 22.24 0.55
CA GLY A 92 0.43 22.22 -0.25
C GLY A 92 0.99 23.61 -0.52
N ALA A 93 0.13 24.59 -0.84
CA ALA A 93 0.56 25.97 -1.00
C ALA A 93 1.05 26.56 0.34
N ALA A 94 0.32 26.35 1.44
CA ALA A 94 0.75 26.79 2.76
C ALA A 94 2.08 26.16 3.17
N ALA A 95 2.25 24.86 2.94
CA ALA A 95 3.50 24.16 3.22
C ALA A 95 4.64 24.62 2.29
N LEU A 96 4.41 24.90 1.00
CA LEU A 96 5.45 25.48 0.13
C LEU A 96 5.88 26.88 0.59
N VAL A 97 4.95 27.72 1.04
CA VAL A 97 5.23 29.09 1.52
C VAL A 97 5.95 29.08 2.87
N VAL A 98 5.65 28.15 3.76
CA VAL A 98 6.24 28.09 5.10
C VAL A 98 7.50 27.23 5.13
N ALA A 99 7.48 26.05 4.52
CA ALA A 99 8.53 25.04 4.68
C ALA A 99 9.79 25.32 3.84
N LEU A 100 9.66 25.89 2.64
CA LEU A 100 10.82 26.17 1.78
C LEU A 100 11.70 27.33 2.27
N PRO A 101 11.17 28.52 2.62
CA PRO A 101 12.00 29.62 3.09
C PRO A 101 12.53 29.42 4.52
N LEU A 102 11.74 28.79 5.40
CA LEU A 102 12.17 28.50 6.77
C LEU A 102 12.95 27.18 6.89
N GLY A 103 12.94 26.34 5.86
CA GLY A 103 13.61 25.03 5.86
C GLY A 103 15.10 25.16 6.14
N ALA A 104 15.78 26.19 5.65
CA ALA A 104 17.19 26.40 5.97
C ALA A 104 17.44 26.69 7.47
N LEU A 105 16.47 27.33 8.14
CA LEU A 105 16.62 27.92 9.48
C LEU A 105 15.98 27.08 10.61
N VAL A 106 14.93 26.30 10.30
CA VAL A 106 14.10 25.60 11.28
C VAL A 106 14.00 24.11 10.93
N PRO A 107 14.52 23.19 11.76
CA PRO A 107 14.45 21.75 11.51
C PRO A 107 13.02 21.22 11.29
N ALA A 108 12.05 21.74 12.03
CA ALA A 108 10.63 21.37 11.88
C ALA A 108 10.05 21.77 10.51
N ALA A 109 10.53 22.87 9.91
CA ALA A 109 10.13 23.29 8.56
C ALA A 109 10.70 22.33 7.50
N ARG A 110 11.88 21.74 7.71
CA ARG A 110 12.46 20.71 6.82
C ARG A 110 11.60 19.44 6.80
N GLU A 111 11.16 18.97 7.97
CA GLU A 111 10.28 17.81 8.07
C GLU A 111 8.90 18.05 7.44
N ALA A 112 8.36 19.27 7.59
CA ALA A 112 7.12 19.68 6.95
C ALA A 112 7.22 19.68 5.40
N ALA A 113 8.40 19.99 4.84
CA ALA A 113 8.61 19.93 3.39
C ALA A 113 8.48 18.50 2.84
N LEU A 114 8.87 17.48 3.61
CA LEU A 114 8.72 16.07 3.21
C LEU A 114 7.25 15.64 3.16
N LEU A 115 6.35 16.26 3.93
CA LEU A 115 4.91 16.00 3.87
C LEU A 115 4.32 16.38 2.50
N LEU A 116 4.95 17.29 1.75
CA LEU A 116 4.53 17.62 0.38
C LEU A 116 4.61 16.40 -0.56
N TYR A 117 5.43 15.40 -0.25
CA TYR A 117 5.49 14.14 -1.01
C TYR A 117 4.21 13.28 -0.86
N ALA A 118 3.30 13.63 0.05
CA ALA A 118 1.96 13.05 0.07
C ALA A 118 1.15 13.37 -1.21
N ILE A 119 1.36 14.55 -1.81
CA ILE A 119 0.58 15.05 -2.94
C ILE A 119 0.79 14.19 -4.21
N PRO A 120 2.03 13.86 -4.63
CA PRO A 120 2.27 12.88 -5.69
C PRO A 120 1.61 11.52 -5.44
N GLY A 121 1.59 11.06 -4.18
CA GLY A 121 0.93 9.82 -3.78
C GLY A 121 -0.59 9.86 -3.98
N LEU A 122 -1.24 10.93 -3.52
CA LEU A 122 -2.67 11.18 -3.78
C LEU A 122 -2.97 11.24 -5.28
N ALA A 123 -2.11 11.90 -6.07
CA ALA A 123 -2.26 12.00 -7.51
C ALA A 123 -2.16 10.63 -8.19
N ALA A 124 -1.19 9.80 -7.80
CA ALA A 124 -1.07 8.42 -8.28
C ALA A 124 -2.32 7.60 -7.92
N GLY A 125 -2.82 7.73 -6.69
CA GLY A 125 -4.10 7.15 -6.26
C GLY A 125 -5.27 7.59 -7.15
N PHE A 126 -5.40 8.88 -7.46
CA PHE A 126 -6.44 9.37 -8.37
C PHE A 126 -6.33 8.78 -9.78
N VAL A 127 -5.11 8.62 -10.30
CA VAL A 127 -4.92 7.98 -11.61
C VAL A 127 -5.39 6.53 -11.58
N LEU A 128 -5.07 5.78 -10.52
CA LEU A 128 -5.52 4.41 -10.33
C LEU A 128 -7.04 4.31 -10.16
N GLY A 129 -7.65 5.22 -9.38
CA GLY A 129 -9.09 5.24 -9.17
C GLY A 129 -9.88 5.62 -10.43
N ARG A 130 -9.36 6.55 -11.24
CA ARG A 130 -9.97 6.94 -12.53
C ARG A 130 -9.98 5.78 -13.52
N ARG A 131 -8.87 5.05 -13.61
CA ARG A 131 -8.76 3.84 -14.43
C ARG A 131 -9.69 2.75 -13.94
N SER A 132 -9.79 2.64 -12.62
CA SER A 132 -10.69 1.71 -12.00
C SER A 132 -12.11 2.02 -12.42
N ARG A 133 -12.60 3.26 -12.33
CA ARG A 133 -13.96 3.66 -12.79
C ARG A 133 -14.26 3.53 -14.29
N GLY A 134 -13.27 3.32 -15.14
CA GLY A 134 -13.47 3.31 -16.59
C GLY A 134 -13.68 4.69 -17.20
N ASP A 135 -13.48 5.80 -16.46
CA ASP A 135 -13.59 7.17 -17.00
C ASP A 135 -12.61 7.45 -18.15
N ALA A 136 -11.55 6.64 -18.26
CA ALA A 136 -10.61 6.70 -19.39
C ALA A 136 -11.15 6.04 -20.68
N ALA A 137 -12.37 5.49 -20.64
CA ALA A 137 -13.05 4.83 -21.76
C ALA A 137 -14.39 5.52 -22.10
N ALA A 138 -14.57 6.79 -21.74
CA ALA A 138 -15.59 7.63 -22.37
C ALA A 138 -15.10 8.07 -23.76
N LEU A 139 -15.15 7.09 -24.67
CA LEU A 139 -15.05 7.06 -26.14
C LEU A 139 -14.17 5.86 -26.54
N PRO A 140 -14.64 4.90 -27.38
CA PRO A 140 -15.93 4.82 -28.05
C PRO A 140 -16.63 3.48 -27.79
N ALA A 141 -17.69 3.49 -26.98
CA ALA A 141 -18.63 2.36 -26.91
C ALA A 141 -19.25 2.07 -28.30
N GLU A 142 -19.35 3.08 -29.16
CA GLU A 142 -19.73 2.95 -30.58
C GLU A 142 -18.66 2.25 -31.44
N ALA A 143 -17.37 2.36 -31.12
CA ALA A 143 -16.31 1.64 -31.85
C ALA A 143 -16.10 0.22 -31.32
N ALA A 144 -16.42 -0.02 -30.04
CA ALA A 144 -16.48 -1.37 -29.48
C ALA A 144 -17.69 -2.14 -30.03
N ALA A 145 -18.85 -1.48 -30.18
CA ALA A 145 -20.02 -2.04 -30.85
C ALA A 145 -19.75 -2.31 -32.35
N ALA A 146 -19.09 -1.36 -33.05
CA ALA A 146 -18.68 -1.57 -34.44
C ALA A 146 -17.61 -2.67 -34.62
N ALA A 147 -16.78 -2.94 -33.61
CA ALA A 147 -15.80 -4.04 -33.61
C ALA A 147 -16.39 -5.40 -33.20
N ASP A 148 -17.54 -5.41 -32.52
CA ASP A 148 -18.29 -6.64 -32.21
C ASP A 148 -19.16 -7.06 -33.41
N GLU A 149 -19.69 -6.09 -34.18
CA GLU A 149 -20.34 -6.36 -35.48
C GLU A 149 -19.33 -6.70 -36.59
N ALA A 150 -18.13 -6.11 -36.57
CA ALA A 150 -17.02 -6.49 -37.44
C ALA A 150 -16.20 -7.64 -36.82
N GLY A 151 -16.82 -8.82 -36.67
CA GLY A 151 -16.18 -10.12 -36.42
C GLY A 151 -14.88 -10.08 -35.61
N ALA A 152 -15.00 -10.12 -34.27
CA ALA A 152 -13.87 -10.14 -33.35
C ALA A 152 -12.75 -11.09 -33.83
N PRO A 153 -11.47 -10.64 -33.90
CA PRO A 153 -10.37 -11.49 -34.34
C PRO A 153 -10.32 -12.71 -33.42
N THR A 154 -10.43 -13.91 -34.01
CA THR A 154 -10.28 -15.18 -33.31
C THR A 154 -8.98 -15.13 -32.51
N ARG A 155 -9.07 -15.05 -31.18
CA ARG A 155 -7.88 -15.11 -30.32
C ARG A 155 -7.11 -16.37 -30.71
N PRO A 156 -5.82 -16.26 -31.07
CA PRO A 156 -5.09 -17.40 -31.62
C PRO A 156 -5.15 -18.56 -30.64
N ARG A 157 -5.52 -19.76 -31.12
CA ARG A 157 -5.64 -20.99 -30.30
C ARG A 157 -4.40 -21.23 -29.43
N ILE A 158 -3.23 -20.84 -29.93
CA ILE A 158 -1.94 -20.89 -29.24
C ILE A 158 -1.96 -20.05 -27.94
N ALA A 159 -2.54 -18.85 -27.94
CA ALA A 159 -2.61 -18.02 -26.74
C ALA A 159 -3.49 -18.64 -25.65
N ILE A 160 -4.55 -19.36 -26.03
CA ILE A 160 -5.41 -20.10 -25.09
C ILE A 160 -4.65 -21.31 -24.53
N ALA A 161 -3.95 -22.05 -25.39
CA ALA A 161 -3.15 -23.21 -24.99
C ALA A 161 -2.03 -22.82 -24.02
N VAL A 162 -1.26 -21.78 -24.32
CA VAL A 162 -0.21 -21.24 -23.43
C VAL A 162 -0.79 -20.83 -22.09
N ARG A 163 -1.90 -20.09 -22.09
CA ARG A 163 -2.55 -19.64 -20.85
C ARG A 163 -3.01 -20.81 -19.97
N ARG A 164 -3.57 -21.86 -20.57
CA ARG A 164 -3.97 -23.07 -19.86
C ARG A 164 -2.78 -23.89 -19.37
N ALA A 165 -1.70 -23.97 -20.16
CA ALA A 165 -0.46 -24.62 -19.74
C ALA A 165 0.14 -23.92 -18.51
N VAL A 166 0.18 -22.58 -18.50
CA VAL A 166 0.60 -21.81 -17.33
C VAL A 166 -0.33 -22.06 -16.14
N ALA A 167 -1.65 -22.08 -16.34
CA ALA A 167 -2.59 -22.40 -15.27
C ALA A 167 -2.34 -23.79 -14.64
N VAL A 168 -2.08 -24.80 -15.47
CA VAL A 168 -1.73 -26.16 -15.00
C VAL A 168 -0.41 -26.15 -14.24
N ALA A 169 0.61 -25.43 -14.73
CA ALA A 169 1.88 -25.30 -14.03
C ALA A 169 1.72 -24.65 -12.64
N LEU A 170 0.91 -23.59 -12.52
CA LEU A 170 0.62 -22.95 -11.24
C LEU A 170 -0.12 -23.90 -10.28
N LEU A 171 -1.09 -24.68 -10.77
CA LEU A 171 -1.76 -25.71 -9.96
C LEU A 171 -0.79 -26.78 -9.50
N ALA A 172 0.09 -27.27 -10.38
CA ALA A 172 1.10 -28.26 -10.04
C ALA A 172 2.06 -27.73 -8.96
N SER A 173 2.53 -26.48 -9.08
CA SER A 173 3.36 -25.82 -8.08
C SER A 173 2.64 -25.68 -6.73
N ALA A 174 1.35 -25.30 -6.74
CA ALA A 174 0.54 -25.22 -5.53
C ALA A 174 0.38 -26.60 -4.85
N THR A 175 0.13 -27.65 -5.63
CA THR A 175 0.04 -29.02 -5.11
C THR A 175 1.38 -29.51 -4.55
N ALA A 176 2.49 -29.26 -5.24
CA ALA A 176 3.83 -29.63 -4.78
C ALA A 176 4.19 -28.93 -3.47
N ALA A 177 3.89 -27.63 -3.36
CA ALA A 177 4.13 -26.87 -2.13
C ALA A 177 3.31 -27.38 -0.95
N LEU A 178 2.06 -27.77 -1.19
CA LEU A 178 1.17 -28.34 -0.17
C LEU A 178 1.62 -29.74 0.28
N TRP A 179 2.12 -30.56 -0.63
CA TRP A 179 2.60 -31.92 -0.35
C TRP A 179 3.72 -31.93 0.70
N ASP A 180 4.65 -30.99 0.55
CA ASP A 180 5.82 -30.82 1.42
C ASP A 180 5.55 -29.90 2.63
N PHE A 181 4.33 -29.38 2.79
CA PHE A 181 4.05 -28.38 3.81
C PHE A 181 4.12 -28.96 5.23
N PRO A 182 4.91 -28.42 6.18
CA PRO A 182 5.20 -29.13 7.44
C PRO A 182 4.01 -29.23 8.41
N LEU A 183 3.01 -28.35 8.32
CA LEU A 183 1.94 -28.21 9.32
C LEU A 183 0.54 -28.33 8.69
N ALA A 184 -0.39 -29.00 9.38
CA ALA A 184 -1.82 -28.99 9.07
C ALA A 184 -2.20 -29.29 7.60
N ARG A 185 -1.42 -30.13 6.90
CA ARG A 185 -1.55 -30.45 5.46
C ARG A 185 -2.99 -30.74 5.03
N GLY A 186 -3.71 -31.59 5.77
CA GLY A 186 -5.09 -31.96 5.45
C GLY A 186 -6.08 -30.80 5.53
N TRP A 187 -5.93 -29.93 6.53
CA TRP A 187 -6.77 -28.73 6.69
C TRP A 187 -6.46 -27.69 5.62
N LEU A 188 -5.17 -27.50 5.27
CA LEU A 188 -4.77 -26.65 4.16
C LEU A 188 -5.31 -27.17 2.83
N ALA A 189 -5.23 -28.48 2.58
CA ALA A 189 -5.78 -29.12 1.38
C ALA A 189 -7.29 -28.89 1.26
N LEU A 190 -8.03 -29.11 2.35
CA LEU A 190 -9.47 -28.85 2.41
C LEU A 190 -9.79 -27.37 2.15
N GLY A 191 -9.07 -26.45 2.83
CA GLY A 191 -9.26 -25.02 2.66
C GLY A 191 -9.00 -24.55 1.22
N PHE A 192 -7.93 -25.05 0.59
CA PHE A 192 -7.60 -24.76 -0.80
C PHE A 192 -8.59 -25.37 -1.79
N ALA A 193 -9.11 -26.57 -1.54
CA ALA A 193 -10.16 -27.17 -2.36
C ALA A 193 -11.47 -26.37 -2.28
N LEU A 194 -11.87 -25.95 -1.08
CA LEU A 194 -13.02 -25.07 -0.87
C LEU A 194 -12.81 -23.71 -1.54
N TYR A 195 -11.58 -23.17 -1.48
CA TYR A 195 -11.24 -21.93 -2.15
C TYR A 195 -11.32 -22.04 -3.67
N LEU A 196 -10.82 -23.12 -4.27
CA LEU A 196 -10.97 -23.39 -5.69
C LEU A 196 -12.44 -23.50 -6.11
N ALA A 197 -13.26 -24.22 -5.33
CA ALA A 197 -14.69 -24.30 -5.57
C ALA A 197 -15.36 -22.90 -5.49
N LEU A 198 -14.98 -22.09 -4.50
CA LEU A 198 -15.43 -20.71 -4.37
C LEU A 198 -15.05 -19.85 -5.57
N LEU A 199 -13.81 -19.92 -6.06
CA LEU A 199 -13.38 -19.19 -7.25
C LEU A 199 -14.08 -19.66 -8.52
N TRP A 200 -14.44 -20.95 -8.60
CA TRP A 200 -15.20 -21.49 -9.71
C TRP A 200 -16.64 -20.98 -9.75
N CYS A 201 -17.30 -20.92 -8.59
CA CYS A 201 -18.66 -20.42 -8.46
C CYS A 201 -18.74 -18.89 -8.52
N VAL A 202 -17.78 -18.20 -7.90
CA VAL A 202 -17.74 -16.75 -7.73
C VAL A 202 -16.37 -16.22 -8.17
N PRO A 203 -16.17 -15.89 -9.46
CA PRO A 203 -14.86 -15.54 -10.00
C PRO A 203 -14.20 -14.30 -9.40
N ASN A 204 -14.97 -13.43 -8.74
CA ASN A 204 -14.48 -12.23 -8.07
C ASN A 204 -14.25 -12.43 -6.57
N ALA A 205 -14.46 -13.63 -6.02
CA ALA A 205 -14.30 -13.88 -4.58
C ALA A 205 -12.86 -13.65 -4.09
N TRP A 206 -11.86 -13.80 -4.96
CA TRP A 206 -10.47 -13.49 -4.64
C TRP A 206 -10.25 -12.02 -4.23
N LEU A 207 -11.09 -11.08 -4.70
CA LEU A 207 -11.03 -9.67 -4.26
C LEU A 207 -11.38 -9.52 -2.77
N VAL A 208 -12.10 -10.49 -2.18
CA VAL A 208 -12.32 -10.55 -0.74
C VAL A 208 -11.23 -11.41 -0.10
N ALA A 209 -11.03 -12.63 -0.61
CA ALA A 209 -10.21 -13.64 0.04
C ALA A 209 -8.71 -13.28 0.09
N VAL A 210 -8.14 -12.82 -1.02
CA VAL A 210 -6.69 -12.50 -1.09
C VAL A 210 -6.36 -11.34 -0.13
N PRO A 211 -7.06 -10.19 -0.15
CA PRO A 211 -6.75 -9.10 0.77
C PRO A 211 -7.06 -9.42 2.23
N ALA A 212 -8.07 -10.25 2.50
CA ALA A 212 -8.39 -10.69 3.86
C ALA A 212 -7.35 -11.66 4.42
N ALA A 213 -6.82 -12.56 3.59
CA ALA A 213 -5.80 -13.53 3.96
C ALA A 213 -4.41 -12.90 4.08
N LEU A 214 -4.09 -11.89 3.27
CA LEU A 214 -2.75 -11.27 3.19
C LEU A 214 -2.06 -11.03 4.54
N PRO A 215 -2.72 -10.44 5.56
CA PRO A 215 -2.03 -10.16 6.80
C PRO A 215 -2.09 -11.28 7.85
N VAL A 216 -2.95 -12.28 7.68
CA VAL A 216 -3.22 -13.33 8.69
C VAL A 216 -2.81 -14.72 8.27
N PHE A 217 -2.69 -14.96 6.97
CA PHE A 217 -2.43 -16.28 6.41
C PHE A 217 -0.94 -16.51 6.19
N SER A 218 -0.18 -16.34 7.26
CA SER A 218 1.23 -16.74 7.33
C SER A 218 1.38 -17.61 8.57
N LEU A 219 1.52 -18.93 8.37
CA LEU A 219 1.75 -19.82 9.52
C LEU A 219 3.24 -19.92 9.88
N ALA A 220 4.09 -19.02 9.38
CA ALA A 220 5.54 -19.05 9.59
C ALA A 220 5.94 -19.07 11.07
N PHE A 221 5.12 -18.54 11.98
CA PHE A 221 5.32 -18.67 13.44
C PHE A 221 5.33 -20.12 13.93
N TRP A 222 4.56 -20.99 13.29
CA TRP A 222 4.40 -22.40 13.67
C TRP A 222 5.12 -23.35 12.72
N SER A 223 5.10 -23.05 11.41
CA SER A 223 5.68 -23.89 10.37
C SER A 223 7.17 -23.64 10.14
N GLY A 224 7.68 -22.47 10.53
CA GLY A 224 9.03 -22.00 10.20
C GLY A 224 9.25 -21.75 8.70
N ARG A 225 8.23 -21.94 7.85
CA ARG A 225 8.33 -21.81 6.39
C ARG A 225 7.94 -20.40 5.97
N PHE A 226 8.92 -19.60 5.55
CA PHE A 226 8.72 -18.17 5.23
C PHE A 226 9.23 -17.75 3.84
N TYR A 227 9.82 -18.68 3.07
CA TYR A 227 10.24 -18.45 1.69
C TYR A 227 9.07 -18.62 0.72
N PHE A 228 8.46 -19.80 0.76
CA PHE A 228 7.28 -20.15 -0.01
C PHE A 228 6.19 -20.66 0.93
N ASP A 229 5.19 -19.84 1.22
CA ASP A 229 4.21 -20.02 2.30
C ASP A 229 2.78 -20.28 1.78
N GLU A 230 1.82 -20.35 2.68
CA GLU A 230 0.43 -20.68 2.37
C GLU A 230 -0.28 -19.57 1.60
N PHE A 231 0.11 -18.32 1.82
CA PHE A 231 -0.42 -17.19 1.08
C PHE A 231 0.01 -17.25 -0.38
N ASP A 232 1.26 -17.61 -0.65
CA ASP A 232 1.75 -17.80 -2.02
C ASP A 232 0.89 -18.86 -2.76
N VAL A 233 0.58 -19.98 -2.10
CA VAL A 233 -0.32 -21.02 -2.64
C VAL A 233 -1.70 -20.44 -2.97
N LEU A 234 -2.28 -19.64 -2.08
CA LEU A 234 -3.56 -18.97 -2.30
C LEU A 234 -3.53 -18.06 -3.55
N VAL A 235 -2.43 -17.33 -3.76
CA VAL A 235 -2.23 -16.49 -4.95
C VAL A 235 -2.07 -17.35 -6.21
N LEU A 236 -1.29 -18.45 -6.16
CA LEU A 236 -1.14 -19.37 -7.29
C LEU A 236 -2.49 -19.95 -7.73
N LEU A 237 -3.34 -20.39 -6.79
CA LEU A 237 -4.67 -20.90 -7.10
C LEU A 237 -5.56 -19.82 -7.73
N THR A 238 -5.48 -18.59 -7.22
CA THR A 238 -6.19 -17.43 -7.79
C THR A 238 -5.80 -17.22 -9.26
N LEU A 239 -4.50 -17.17 -9.52
CA LEU A 239 -3.94 -16.95 -10.85
C LEU A 239 -4.27 -18.11 -11.79
N ALA A 240 -4.18 -19.36 -11.31
CA ALA A 240 -4.51 -20.54 -12.08
C ALA A 240 -5.96 -20.52 -12.57
N VAL A 241 -6.93 -20.27 -11.68
CA VAL A 241 -8.34 -20.20 -12.05
C VAL A 241 -8.61 -19.02 -12.99
N ALA A 242 -8.02 -17.85 -12.71
CA ALA A 242 -8.16 -16.67 -13.57
C ALA A 242 -7.63 -16.92 -15.00
N LEU A 243 -6.45 -17.53 -15.11
CA LEU A 243 -5.85 -17.92 -16.40
C LEU A 243 -6.66 -19.01 -17.09
N TRP A 244 -7.17 -20.01 -16.36
CA TRP A 244 -8.00 -21.06 -16.96
C TRP A 244 -9.27 -20.50 -17.61
N ARG A 245 -9.97 -19.63 -16.87
CA ARG A 245 -11.20 -18.95 -17.33
C ARG A 245 -10.94 -17.87 -18.39
N GLY A 246 -9.70 -17.42 -18.51
CA GLY A 246 -9.32 -16.38 -19.46
C GLY A 246 -9.65 -14.98 -19.05
N THR A 247 -9.67 -14.75 -17.75
CA THR A 247 -9.68 -13.42 -17.16
C THR A 247 -8.41 -12.69 -17.58
N THR A 248 -8.58 -11.61 -18.34
CA THR A 248 -7.49 -10.69 -18.69
C THR A 248 -7.88 -9.31 -18.21
N GLY A 249 -7.02 -8.65 -17.44
CA GLY A 249 -7.24 -7.25 -17.11
C GLY A 249 -6.97 -6.34 -18.30
N GLY A 250 -7.48 -5.11 -18.19
CA GLY A 250 -7.19 -4.04 -19.16
C GLY A 250 -5.70 -3.69 -19.16
N ARG A 251 -5.19 -3.27 -20.32
CA ARG A 251 -3.80 -2.82 -20.46
C ARG A 251 -3.62 -1.46 -19.76
N PRO A 252 -2.62 -1.29 -18.87
CA PRO A 252 -2.34 0.01 -18.32
C PRO A 252 -1.81 0.96 -19.42
N PRO A 253 -2.00 2.29 -19.28
CA PRO A 253 -1.46 3.28 -20.19
C PRO A 253 0.05 3.13 -20.39
N ARG A 254 0.53 3.54 -21.58
CA ARG A 254 1.94 3.38 -21.99
C ARG A 254 2.94 3.89 -20.94
N ALA A 255 2.69 5.07 -20.37
CA ALA A 255 3.55 5.63 -19.32
C ALA A 255 3.63 4.72 -18.09
N THR A 256 2.49 4.21 -17.59
CA THR A 256 2.49 3.27 -16.46
C THR A 256 3.15 1.95 -16.82
N ARG A 257 2.99 1.45 -18.04
CA ARG A 257 3.72 0.26 -18.50
C ARG A 257 5.22 0.46 -18.45
N TRP A 258 5.72 1.61 -18.92
CA TRP A 258 7.14 1.93 -18.85
C TRP A 258 7.63 2.04 -17.40
N LEU A 259 6.89 2.71 -16.53
CA LEU A 259 7.24 2.80 -15.11
C LEU A 259 7.26 1.44 -14.43
N LEU A 260 6.26 0.60 -14.67
CA LEU A 260 6.21 -0.77 -14.16
C LEU A 260 7.34 -1.63 -14.74
N ALA A 261 7.67 -1.46 -16.03
CA ALA A 261 8.76 -2.17 -16.67
C ALA A 261 10.13 -1.76 -16.11
N LEU A 262 10.36 -0.46 -15.88
CA LEU A 262 11.57 0.05 -15.24
C LEU A 262 11.69 -0.43 -13.80
N LEU A 263 10.58 -0.42 -13.05
CA LEU A 263 10.53 -0.98 -11.70
C LEU A 263 10.82 -2.48 -11.71
N ALA A 264 10.20 -3.23 -12.63
CA ALA A 264 10.43 -4.66 -12.78
C ALA A 264 11.87 -4.97 -13.18
N LEU A 265 12.47 -4.17 -14.05
CA LEU A 265 13.88 -4.30 -14.43
C LEU A 265 14.81 -4.01 -13.25
N SER A 266 14.50 -2.99 -12.44
CA SER A 266 15.27 -2.67 -11.23
C SER A 266 15.19 -3.79 -10.20
N VAL A 267 13.98 -4.32 -9.94
CA VAL A 267 13.77 -5.47 -9.05
C VAL A 267 14.46 -6.71 -9.59
N ALA A 268 14.40 -6.97 -10.91
CA ALA A 268 15.07 -8.11 -11.53
C ALA A 268 16.60 -7.98 -11.46
N ALA A 269 17.15 -6.80 -11.72
CA ALA A 269 18.57 -6.53 -11.61
C ALA A 269 19.05 -6.71 -10.16
N SER A 270 18.40 -6.05 -9.19
CA SER A 270 18.72 -6.21 -7.76
C SER A 270 18.53 -7.65 -7.27
N GLY A 271 17.48 -8.33 -7.75
CA GLY A 271 17.23 -9.74 -7.48
C GLY A 271 18.33 -10.64 -8.02
N ALA A 272 18.79 -10.43 -9.26
CA ALA A 272 19.90 -11.17 -9.84
C ALA A 272 21.22 -10.92 -9.09
N ILE A 273 21.46 -9.70 -8.61
CA ILE A 273 22.64 -9.36 -7.80
C ILE A 273 22.66 -10.16 -6.50
N GLY A 274 21.52 -10.23 -5.79
CA GLY A 274 21.44 -10.97 -4.52
C GLY A 274 21.42 -12.48 -4.72
N LEU A 275 20.83 -12.96 -5.82
CA LEU A 275 20.69 -14.38 -6.14
C LEU A 275 21.97 -15.04 -6.67
N LEU A 276 22.81 -14.31 -7.42
CA LEU A 276 23.94 -14.88 -8.16
C LEU A 276 25.32 -14.61 -7.52
N PRO A 277 26.24 -15.60 -7.52
CA PRO A 277 26.04 -16.99 -7.92
C PRO A 277 25.06 -17.74 -7.01
N PHE A 278 24.36 -18.73 -7.54
CA PHE A 278 23.41 -19.51 -6.75
C PHE A 278 24.09 -20.14 -5.53
N ALA A 279 23.44 -20.05 -4.36
CA ALA A 279 23.87 -20.78 -3.19
C ALA A 279 23.63 -22.30 -3.39
N PRO A 280 24.43 -23.17 -2.76
CA PRO A 280 24.13 -24.60 -2.72
C PRO A 280 22.70 -24.86 -2.24
N LEU A 281 22.05 -25.89 -2.79
CA LEU A 281 20.73 -26.34 -2.34
C LEU A 281 20.89 -27.26 -1.12
N ASP A 282 21.36 -26.68 -0.03
CA ASP A 282 21.48 -27.35 1.28
C ASP A 282 20.26 -27.07 2.17
N GLU A 283 20.28 -27.57 3.40
CA GLU A 283 19.20 -27.39 4.39
C GLU A 283 18.95 -25.92 4.76
N ASN A 284 19.95 -25.05 4.57
CA ASN A 284 19.87 -23.62 4.88
C ASN A 284 19.35 -22.77 3.72
N ALA A 285 19.31 -23.32 2.51
CA ALA A 285 18.98 -22.61 1.27
C ALA A 285 17.65 -21.85 1.36
N PHE A 286 16.62 -22.43 1.99
CA PHE A 286 15.27 -21.84 2.11
C PHE A 286 14.81 -21.65 3.57
N SER A 287 15.73 -21.66 4.53
CA SER A 287 15.43 -21.53 5.97
C SER A 287 16.21 -20.39 6.64
N SER A 288 17.20 -19.80 5.96
CA SER A 288 18.02 -18.71 6.49
C SER A 288 17.85 -17.40 5.72
N TYR A 289 17.83 -16.27 6.43
CA TYR A 289 17.86 -14.92 5.81
C TYR A 289 19.19 -14.60 5.13
N TRP A 290 20.24 -15.31 5.50
CA TRP A 290 21.59 -15.15 4.96
C TRP A 290 21.80 -15.89 3.63
N SER A 291 20.88 -16.79 3.29
CA SER A 291 20.88 -17.45 1.99
C SER A 291 20.64 -16.44 0.86
N ARG A 292 21.33 -16.61 -0.27
CA ARG A 292 21.13 -15.82 -1.48
C ARG A 292 19.72 -15.95 -2.07
N TYR A 293 19.04 -17.05 -1.77
CA TYR A 293 17.65 -17.23 -2.17
C TYR A 293 16.71 -16.25 -1.45
N ASN A 294 17.14 -15.57 -0.37
CA ASN A 294 16.35 -14.55 0.31
C ASN A 294 15.91 -13.44 -0.67
N SER A 295 16.68 -13.21 -1.75
CA SER A 295 16.28 -12.34 -2.86
C SER A 295 14.97 -12.77 -3.52
N LEU A 296 14.74 -14.08 -3.71
CA LEU A 296 13.48 -14.60 -4.24
C LEU A 296 12.32 -14.35 -3.28
N ARG A 297 12.55 -14.56 -1.97
CA ARG A 297 11.55 -14.30 -0.93
C ARG A 297 11.11 -12.83 -0.95
N ILE A 298 12.04 -11.89 -1.10
CA ILE A 298 11.68 -10.47 -1.18
C ILE A 298 11.01 -10.13 -2.53
N ALA A 299 11.49 -10.73 -3.63
CA ALA A 299 10.93 -10.48 -4.96
C ALA A 299 9.50 -10.99 -5.13
N LYS A 300 9.11 -12.07 -4.44
CA LYS A 300 7.81 -12.74 -4.65
C LYS A 300 6.63 -11.79 -4.50
N GLY A 301 6.63 -10.94 -3.46
CA GLY A 301 5.53 -10.01 -3.22
C GLY A 301 5.32 -9.00 -4.34
N PHE A 302 6.41 -8.59 -5.03
CA PHE A 302 6.33 -7.74 -6.21
C PHE A 302 5.74 -8.48 -7.42
N VAL A 303 6.19 -9.72 -7.66
CA VAL A 303 5.72 -10.57 -8.75
C VAL A 303 4.23 -10.88 -8.60
N GLU A 304 3.81 -11.26 -7.40
CA GLU A 304 2.42 -11.55 -7.05
C GLU A 304 1.54 -10.31 -7.20
N ALA A 305 1.99 -9.15 -6.70
CA ALA A 305 1.25 -7.90 -6.85
C ALA A 305 1.03 -7.52 -8.32
N ILE A 306 2.04 -7.69 -9.19
CA ILE A 306 1.89 -7.45 -10.63
C ILE A 306 0.92 -8.45 -11.26
N ALA A 307 1.05 -9.73 -10.92
CA ALA A 307 0.18 -10.79 -11.47
C ALA A 307 -1.29 -10.55 -11.06
N LEU A 308 -1.54 -10.24 -9.80
CA LEU A 308 -2.86 -9.89 -9.28
C LEU A 308 -3.40 -8.60 -9.91
N ALA A 309 -2.57 -7.56 -10.05
CA ALA A 309 -2.97 -6.32 -10.72
C ALA A 309 -3.34 -6.56 -12.20
N TRP A 310 -2.64 -7.48 -12.87
CA TRP A 310 -2.93 -7.85 -14.25
C TRP A 310 -4.27 -8.57 -14.40
N ILE A 311 -4.66 -9.44 -13.47
CA ILE A 311 -6.00 -10.09 -13.50
C ILE A 311 -7.11 -9.21 -12.90
N ALA A 312 -6.76 -8.23 -12.06
CA ALA A 312 -7.73 -7.32 -11.44
C ALA A 312 -8.55 -6.56 -12.50
N GLY A 313 -7.90 -6.08 -13.56
CA GLY A 313 -8.55 -5.22 -14.54
C GLY A 313 -9.19 -3.98 -13.90
N PRO A 314 -10.18 -3.33 -14.54
CA PRO A 314 -10.88 -2.19 -13.97
C PRO A 314 -11.74 -2.60 -12.77
N LEU A 315 -11.51 -1.98 -11.60
CA LEU A 315 -12.37 -2.11 -10.42
C LEU A 315 -13.60 -1.18 -10.50
N ALA A 316 -14.09 -0.87 -11.71
CA ALA A 316 -15.11 0.14 -11.99
C ALA A 316 -16.43 -0.20 -11.37
N ALA A 317 -16.75 -1.49 -11.47
CA ALA A 317 -17.97 -2.06 -10.95
C ALA A 317 -17.99 -1.84 -9.44
N PRO A 318 -18.99 -1.13 -8.89
CA PRO A 318 -19.11 -0.88 -7.46
C PRO A 318 -19.02 -2.17 -6.62
N GLN A 319 -19.51 -3.30 -7.16
CA GLN A 319 -19.46 -4.61 -6.53
C GLN A 319 -18.02 -5.13 -6.35
N ARG A 320 -17.13 -4.86 -7.31
CA ARG A 320 -15.72 -5.30 -7.26
C ARG A 320 -14.91 -4.45 -6.28
N PHE A 321 -15.13 -3.14 -6.27
CA PHE A 321 -14.55 -2.26 -5.26
C PHE A 321 -15.06 -2.61 -3.86
N ARG A 322 -16.36 -2.87 -3.72
CA ARG A 322 -16.95 -3.35 -2.46
C ARG A 322 -16.32 -4.66 -1.99
N ALA A 323 -16.12 -5.63 -2.89
CA ALA A 323 -15.43 -6.87 -2.56
C ALA A 323 -14.00 -6.63 -2.05
N LEU A 324 -13.23 -5.78 -2.74
CA LEU A 324 -11.90 -5.37 -2.29
C LEU A 324 -11.92 -4.68 -0.92
N ALA A 325 -12.85 -3.75 -0.72
CA ALA A 325 -12.98 -3.03 0.54
C ALA A 325 -13.39 -3.96 1.70
N LEU A 326 -14.28 -4.92 1.44
CA LEU A 326 -14.63 -5.97 2.39
C LEU A 326 -13.42 -6.85 2.71
N GLY A 327 -12.65 -7.29 1.72
CA GLY A 327 -11.43 -8.07 1.93
C GLY A 327 -10.41 -7.36 2.81
N MET A 328 -10.05 -6.12 2.46
CA MET A 328 -9.13 -5.30 3.25
C MET A 328 -9.63 -5.08 4.68
N THR A 329 -10.95 -4.86 4.85
CA THR A 329 -11.54 -4.64 6.19
C THR A 329 -11.60 -5.93 7.01
N LEU A 330 -11.85 -7.08 6.38
CA LEU A 330 -11.81 -8.39 7.04
C LEU A 330 -10.41 -8.72 7.53
N GLY A 331 -9.39 -8.49 6.69
CA GLY A 331 -8.00 -8.57 7.14
C GLY A 331 -7.75 -7.62 8.32
N LEU A 332 -8.33 -6.41 8.29
CA LEU A 332 -8.04 -5.38 9.31
C LEU A 332 -8.62 -5.80 10.64
N ALA A 333 -9.86 -6.27 10.63
CA ALA A 333 -10.50 -6.84 11.79
C ALA A 333 -9.70 -8.02 12.34
N ALA A 334 -9.28 -8.96 11.49
CA ALA A 334 -8.58 -10.16 11.93
C ALA A 334 -7.23 -9.86 12.59
N VAL A 335 -6.40 -9.02 11.96
CA VAL A 335 -5.12 -8.58 12.56
C VAL A 335 -5.35 -7.80 13.83
N SER A 336 -6.31 -6.87 13.84
CA SER A 336 -6.55 -6.04 15.02
C SER A 336 -7.09 -6.86 16.19
N LEU A 337 -7.89 -7.91 15.94
CA LEU A 337 -8.31 -8.85 16.96
C LEU A 337 -7.13 -9.69 17.48
N ALA A 338 -6.23 -10.13 16.59
CA ALA A 338 -4.99 -10.78 17.01
C ALA A 338 -4.12 -9.85 17.87
N THR A 339 -4.04 -8.56 17.52
CA THR A 339 -3.39 -7.53 18.34
C THR A 339 -4.03 -7.40 19.71
N VAL A 340 -5.36 -7.32 19.80
CA VAL A 340 -6.08 -7.23 21.09
C VAL A 340 -5.79 -8.48 21.95
N TRP A 341 -5.83 -9.65 21.34
CA TRP A 341 -5.51 -10.92 22.00
C TRP A 341 -4.07 -10.93 22.54
N GLU A 342 -3.10 -10.52 21.73
CA GLU A 342 -1.68 -10.45 22.11
C GLU A 342 -1.44 -9.44 23.24
N VAL A 343 -2.00 -8.24 23.14
CA VAL A 343 -1.89 -7.22 24.20
C VAL A 343 -2.49 -7.73 25.51
N TRP A 344 -3.66 -8.38 25.45
CA TRP A 344 -4.28 -8.97 26.63
C TRP A 344 -3.37 -10.03 27.27
N LEU A 345 -2.82 -10.94 26.47
CA LEU A 345 -1.99 -12.05 26.94
C LEU A 345 -0.65 -11.59 27.55
N PHE A 346 0.02 -10.63 26.92
CA PHE A 346 1.39 -10.26 27.30
C PHE A 346 1.48 -9.03 28.21
N THR A 347 0.53 -8.10 28.12
CA THR A 347 0.60 -6.85 28.91
C THR A 347 -0.62 -6.64 29.80
N GLY A 348 -1.69 -7.41 29.65
CA GLY A 348 -2.94 -7.17 30.36
C GLY A 348 -3.54 -5.79 30.06
N PHE A 349 -3.28 -5.23 28.88
CA PHE A 349 -3.56 -3.84 28.48
C PHE A 349 -2.76 -2.77 29.24
N SER A 350 -1.69 -3.13 29.93
CA SER A 350 -0.79 -2.16 30.57
C SER A 350 -0.09 -1.28 29.53
N THR A 351 -0.23 0.03 29.69
CA THR A 351 0.41 1.06 28.86
C THR A 351 1.81 1.46 29.36
N ALA A 352 2.27 0.84 30.45
CA ALA A 352 3.57 1.10 31.06
C ALA A 352 4.69 0.19 30.52
N THR A 353 4.34 -0.83 29.74
CA THR A 353 5.31 -1.81 29.19
C THR A 353 5.90 -1.32 27.87
N ASP A 354 7.13 -1.74 27.56
CA ASP A 354 7.81 -1.49 26.29
C ASP A 354 7.48 -2.53 25.20
N TYR A 355 6.44 -3.33 25.43
CA TYR A 355 6.04 -4.42 24.56
C TYR A 355 5.49 -3.92 23.23
N ARG A 356 6.08 -4.41 22.12
CA ARG A 356 5.65 -4.11 20.75
C ARG A 356 4.98 -5.32 20.14
N VAL A 357 3.72 -5.13 19.74
CA VAL A 357 2.91 -6.19 19.13
C VAL A 357 3.44 -6.61 17.76
N THR A 358 3.35 -7.92 17.51
CA THR A 358 3.67 -8.57 16.24
C THR A 358 2.44 -9.07 15.48
N ALA A 359 1.36 -9.41 16.20
CA ALA A 359 0.14 -10.02 15.70
C ALA A 359 0.46 -11.23 14.80
N THR A 360 -0.17 -11.30 13.64
CA THR A 360 0.04 -12.37 12.64
C THR A 360 1.22 -12.11 11.70
N PHE A 361 2.03 -11.06 11.93
CA PHE A 361 3.15 -10.72 11.05
C PHE A 361 4.45 -11.38 11.52
N ALA A 362 4.71 -12.61 11.03
CA ALA A 362 5.95 -13.34 11.35
C ALA A 362 7.21 -12.51 11.09
N SER A 363 7.24 -11.70 10.02
CA SER A 363 8.35 -10.81 9.69
C SER A 363 8.72 -9.76 10.76
N MET A 364 7.89 -9.56 11.78
CA MET A 364 8.18 -8.62 12.86
C MET A 364 9.33 -9.08 13.79
N HIS A 365 9.71 -10.37 13.78
CA HIS A 365 10.86 -10.86 14.55
C HIS A 365 12.18 -10.19 14.15
N THR A 366 12.33 -9.69 12.92
CA THR A 366 13.50 -8.91 12.50
C THR A 366 13.35 -7.40 12.76
N GLY A 367 12.32 -6.98 13.51
CA GLY A 367 12.11 -5.58 13.88
C GLY A 367 11.53 -4.68 12.78
N GLY A 368 10.96 -5.27 11.71
CA GLY A 368 10.38 -4.55 10.58
C GLY A 368 9.19 -3.62 10.92
N GLY A 369 8.72 -2.89 9.91
CA GLY A 369 7.56 -1.97 10.01
C GLY A 369 6.36 -2.42 9.16
N HIS A 370 6.24 -3.73 8.91
CA HIS A 370 5.30 -4.27 7.93
C HIS A 370 3.85 -4.22 8.42
N ILE A 371 3.62 -4.50 9.70
CA ILE A 371 2.29 -4.45 10.31
C ILE A 371 1.71 -3.02 10.23
N GLU A 372 2.51 -1.98 10.52
CA GLU A 372 2.06 -0.60 10.50
C GLU A 372 1.73 -0.14 9.07
N ALA A 373 2.59 -0.48 8.11
CA ALA A 373 2.37 -0.15 6.70
C ALA A 373 1.05 -0.75 6.20
N TRP A 374 0.78 -2.01 6.57
CA TRP A 374 -0.43 -2.71 6.18
C TRP A 374 -1.68 -2.16 6.89
N LEU A 375 -1.62 -1.89 8.20
CA LEU A 375 -2.73 -1.30 8.97
C LEU A 375 -3.13 0.07 8.40
N VAL A 376 -2.15 0.95 8.14
CA VAL A 376 -2.35 2.27 7.53
C VAL A 376 -2.98 2.15 6.14
N ALA A 377 -2.55 1.17 5.34
CA ALA A 377 -3.09 0.94 4.01
C ALA A 377 -4.53 0.37 4.03
N ALA A 378 -4.93 -0.36 5.07
CA ALA A 378 -6.24 -0.99 5.19
C ALA A 378 -7.33 -0.08 5.77
N LEU A 379 -6.99 0.85 6.67
CA LEU A 379 -7.92 1.79 7.30
C LEU A 379 -8.84 2.57 6.32
N PRO A 380 -8.36 3.07 5.16
CA PRO A 380 -9.22 3.76 4.19
C PRO A 380 -10.36 2.90 3.64
N PHE A 381 -10.20 1.57 3.59
CA PHE A 381 -11.22 0.66 3.10
C PHE A 381 -12.33 0.42 4.13
N ALA A 382 -11.96 0.28 5.41
CA ALA A 382 -12.93 0.21 6.51
C ALA A 382 -13.76 1.50 6.59
N TRP A 383 -13.10 2.64 6.41
CA TRP A 383 -13.74 3.94 6.30
C TRP A 383 -14.69 4.04 5.10
N ALA A 384 -14.30 3.49 3.95
CA ALA A 384 -15.16 3.44 2.77
C ALA A 384 -16.44 2.60 3.03
N LEU A 385 -16.34 1.46 3.72
CA LEU A 385 -17.52 0.67 4.08
C LEU A 385 -18.46 1.45 5.01
N LEU A 386 -17.92 2.14 6.02
CA LEU A 386 -18.71 2.96 6.95
C LEU A 386 -19.54 4.05 6.23
N LEU A 387 -18.93 4.71 5.25
CA LEU A 387 -19.52 5.85 4.55
C LEU A 387 -20.47 5.47 3.41
N PHE A 388 -20.07 4.52 2.58
CA PHE A 388 -20.70 4.29 1.28
C PHE A 388 -21.61 3.08 1.23
N GLU A 389 -21.50 2.16 2.19
CA GLU A 389 -22.41 1.03 2.25
C GLU A 389 -23.81 1.43 2.70
N ARG A 390 -24.80 0.66 2.22
CA ARG A 390 -26.21 0.83 2.59
C ARG A 390 -26.59 -0.05 3.78
N ALA A 391 -25.99 -1.25 3.86
CA ALA A 391 -26.31 -2.22 4.89
C ALA A 391 -25.74 -1.78 6.26
N PRO A 392 -26.57 -1.64 7.32
CA PRO A 392 -26.12 -1.14 8.61
C PRO A 392 -25.08 -2.08 9.26
N ALA A 393 -25.25 -3.40 9.14
CA ALA A 393 -24.30 -4.38 9.65
C ALA A 393 -22.89 -4.19 9.06
N VAL A 394 -22.78 -3.95 7.75
CA VAL A 394 -21.48 -3.72 7.08
C VAL A 394 -20.86 -2.39 7.49
N ARG A 395 -21.68 -1.37 7.76
CA ARG A 395 -21.20 -0.08 8.27
C ARG A 395 -20.67 -0.18 9.69
N ILE A 396 -21.41 -0.87 10.57
CA ILE A 396 -20.98 -1.13 11.95
C ILE A 396 -19.67 -1.93 11.92
N PHE A 397 -19.60 -2.96 11.07
CA PHE A 397 -18.36 -3.71 10.87
C PHE A 397 -17.19 -2.82 10.42
N GLY A 398 -17.41 -1.92 9.46
CA GLY A 398 -16.41 -0.94 9.03
C GLY A 398 -15.97 0.01 10.15
N ALA A 399 -16.92 0.52 10.96
CA ALA A 399 -16.62 1.39 12.10
C ALA A 399 -15.81 0.68 13.19
N VAL A 400 -16.24 -0.51 13.60
CA VAL A 400 -15.56 -1.31 14.62
C VAL A 400 -14.15 -1.69 14.13
N SER A 401 -14.02 -2.15 12.89
CA SER A 401 -12.71 -2.49 12.31
C SER A 401 -11.78 -1.29 12.20
N PHE A 402 -12.32 -0.10 11.89
CA PHE A 402 -11.54 1.13 11.88
C PHE A 402 -10.99 1.44 13.28
N LEU A 403 -11.83 1.43 14.32
CA LEU A 403 -11.41 1.71 15.69
C LEU A 403 -10.41 0.67 16.23
N LEU A 404 -10.65 -0.61 15.96
CA LEU A 404 -9.71 -1.67 16.29
C LEU A 404 -8.37 -1.49 15.56
N GLY A 405 -8.39 -1.08 14.29
CA GLY A 405 -7.18 -0.74 13.54
C GLY A 405 -6.40 0.43 14.13
N MET A 406 -7.10 1.48 14.61
CA MET A 406 -6.47 2.61 15.32
C MET A 406 -5.77 2.14 16.60
N PHE A 407 -6.44 1.27 17.37
CA PHE A 407 -5.85 0.64 18.55
C PHE A 407 -4.65 -0.26 18.18
N ALA A 408 -4.74 -1.04 17.12
CA ALA A 408 -3.65 -1.91 16.68
C ALA A 408 -2.40 -1.10 16.31
N VAL A 409 -2.56 0.04 15.63
CA VAL A 409 -1.43 0.95 15.34
C VAL A 409 -0.83 1.51 16.62
N LEU A 410 -1.64 1.90 17.60
CA LEU A 410 -1.15 2.35 18.90
C LEU A 410 -0.33 1.26 19.61
N ALA A 411 -0.83 0.01 19.60
CA ALA A 411 -0.20 -1.14 20.23
C ALA A 411 1.12 -1.57 19.57
N THR A 412 1.40 -1.13 18.35
CA THR A 412 2.74 -1.32 17.72
C THR A 412 3.80 -0.40 18.32
N VAL A 413 3.37 0.63 19.06
CA VAL A 413 4.24 1.64 19.70
C VAL A 413 5.17 2.37 18.71
N ALA A 414 4.90 2.23 17.41
CA ALA A 414 5.68 2.81 16.33
C ALA A 414 5.21 4.23 16.05
N ARG A 415 6.05 5.20 16.40
CA ARG A 415 5.79 6.64 16.17
C ARG A 415 5.41 6.97 14.74
N SER A 416 6.06 6.34 13.77
CA SER A 416 5.80 6.55 12.33
C SER A 416 4.42 6.02 11.91
N GLY A 417 3.99 4.89 12.45
CA GLY A 417 2.64 4.35 12.26
C GLY A 417 1.57 5.27 12.86
N ILE A 418 1.76 5.71 14.12
CA ILE A 418 0.86 6.65 14.80
C ILE A 418 0.75 7.96 14.00
N GLY A 419 1.88 8.54 13.61
CA GLY A 419 1.92 9.75 12.79
C GLY A 419 1.16 9.57 11.48
N ALA A 420 1.41 8.49 10.74
CA ALA A 420 0.72 8.20 9.48
C ALA A 420 -0.80 8.10 9.65
N VAL A 421 -1.27 7.46 10.73
CA VAL A 421 -2.71 7.34 11.03
C VAL A 421 -3.34 8.69 11.42
N VAL A 422 -2.64 9.54 12.16
CA VAL A 422 -3.13 10.89 12.48
C VAL A 422 -3.36 11.68 11.19
N VAL A 423 -2.36 11.73 10.30
CA VAL A 423 -2.52 12.45 9.02
C VAL A 423 -3.60 11.81 8.16
N LEU A 424 -3.67 10.47 8.11
CA LEU A 424 -4.75 9.75 7.41
C LEU A 424 -6.13 10.16 7.95
N SER A 425 -6.32 10.17 9.26
CA SER A 425 -7.58 10.53 9.91
C SER A 425 -7.97 11.97 9.63
N LEU A 426 -7.00 12.89 9.64
CA LEU A 426 -7.22 14.28 9.23
C LEU A 426 -7.68 14.37 7.78
N VAL A 427 -7.05 13.64 6.86
CA VAL A 427 -7.43 13.65 5.45
C VAL A 427 -8.81 13.03 5.22
N LEU A 428 -9.12 11.91 5.89
CA LEU A 428 -10.43 11.27 5.82
C LEU A 428 -11.53 12.17 6.41
N GLY A 429 -11.26 12.81 7.56
CA GLY A 429 -12.18 13.70 8.26
C GLY A 429 -12.41 15.01 7.50
N LEU A 430 -11.32 15.62 7.01
CA LEU A 430 -11.39 16.73 6.07
C LEU A 430 -12.28 16.33 4.90
N GLY A 431 -12.06 15.13 4.35
CA GLY A 431 -12.86 14.37 3.36
C GLY A 431 -14.38 14.41 3.52
N LEU A 432 -14.89 14.59 4.75
CA LEU A 432 -16.31 14.63 5.05
C LEU A 432 -16.97 15.99 4.78
N VAL A 433 -16.21 17.10 4.79
CA VAL A 433 -16.74 18.48 4.78
C VAL A 433 -17.70 18.79 3.61
N PRO A 434 -17.40 18.50 2.33
CA PRO A 434 -18.32 18.76 1.23
C PRO A 434 -19.41 17.70 1.11
N LEU A 435 -19.20 16.49 1.66
CA LEU A 435 -20.27 15.51 1.82
C LEU A 435 -21.35 16.04 2.79
N MET A 436 -20.97 16.83 3.80
CA MET A 436 -21.91 17.53 4.69
C MET A 436 -22.58 18.74 4.02
N ARG A 437 -21.85 19.48 3.17
CA ARG A 437 -22.35 20.69 2.48
C ARG A 437 -23.22 20.39 1.26
N GLY A 438 -23.18 19.18 0.72
CA GLY A 438 -24.03 18.78 -0.41
C GLY A 438 -25.49 18.52 0.01
N ALA A 439 -26.45 19.06 -0.73
CA ALA A 439 -27.90 18.87 -0.48
C ALA A 439 -28.41 17.43 -0.69
N ARG A 440 -27.58 16.51 -1.21
CA ARG A 440 -27.96 15.13 -1.61
C ARG A 440 -27.21 14.03 -0.85
N GLY A 441 -26.45 14.37 0.20
CA GLY A 441 -25.71 13.40 1.01
C GLY A 441 -26.49 12.94 2.25
N PRO A 442 -26.37 11.67 2.69
CA PRO A 442 -26.99 11.19 3.91
C PRO A 442 -26.23 11.74 5.13
N ARG A 443 -26.63 12.93 5.60
CA ARG A 443 -25.99 13.68 6.70
C ARG A 443 -25.69 12.83 7.94
N THR A 444 -26.56 11.88 8.27
CA THR A 444 -26.37 10.94 9.39
C THR A 444 -25.18 10.01 9.22
N ARG A 445 -24.87 9.56 8.00
CA ARG A 445 -23.70 8.70 7.73
C ARG A 445 -22.40 9.48 7.83
N VAL A 446 -22.42 10.73 7.37
CA VAL A 446 -21.28 11.63 7.42
C VAL A 446 -20.98 12.04 8.87
N ALA A 447 -22.02 12.34 9.66
CA ALA A 447 -21.90 12.58 11.09
C ALA A 447 -21.38 11.34 11.84
N GLY A 448 -21.90 10.14 11.51
CA GLY A 448 -21.42 8.89 12.09
C GLY A 448 -19.95 8.61 11.77
N ALA A 449 -19.52 8.87 10.54
CA ALA A 449 -18.11 8.76 10.17
C ALA A 449 -17.25 9.78 10.93
N ALA A 450 -17.67 11.05 10.99
CA ALA A 450 -16.95 12.07 11.76
C ALA A 450 -16.79 11.66 13.23
N ALA A 451 -17.85 11.13 13.85
CA ALA A 451 -17.81 10.62 15.22
C ALA A 451 -16.81 9.46 15.37
N VAL A 452 -16.77 8.52 14.42
CA VAL A 452 -15.79 7.41 14.43
C VAL A 452 -14.36 7.90 14.26
N ALA A 453 -14.10 8.87 13.37
CA ALA A 453 -12.77 9.47 13.24
C ALA A 453 -12.34 10.21 14.52
N LEU A 454 -13.26 10.98 15.12
CA LEU A 454 -12.99 11.67 16.39
C LEU A 454 -12.73 10.67 17.52
N ALA A 455 -13.51 9.59 17.61
CA ALA A 455 -13.27 8.51 18.56
C ALA A 455 -11.92 7.83 18.32
N GLY A 456 -11.54 7.56 17.07
CA GLY A 456 -10.23 7.02 16.74
C GLY A 456 -9.07 7.95 17.13
N LEU A 457 -9.21 9.26 16.91
CA LEU A 457 -8.24 10.26 17.36
C LEU A 457 -8.17 10.33 18.89
N ALA A 458 -9.31 10.22 19.57
CA ALA A 458 -9.36 10.16 21.03
C ALA A 458 -8.66 8.90 21.57
N VAL A 459 -8.81 7.73 20.93
CA VAL A 459 -8.07 6.50 21.28
C VAL A 459 -6.56 6.72 21.16
N LEU A 460 -6.09 7.33 20.07
CA LEU A 460 -4.66 7.64 19.91
C LEU A 460 -4.17 8.61 20.98
N ALA A 461 -4.92 9.69 21.22
CA ALA A 461 -4.57 10.68 22.24
C ALA A 461 -4.53 10.04 23.64
N ALA A 462 -5.54 9.25 24.00
CA ALA A 462 -5.59 8.53 25.27
C ALA A 462 -4.40 7.58 25.43
N GLY A 463 -3.99 6.88 24.36
CA GLY A 463 -2.82 6.01 24.39
C GLY A 463 -1.50 6.75 24.57
N ILE A 464 -1.31 7.86 23.85
CA ILE A 464 -0.08 8.66 23.90
C ILE A 464 0.05 9.39 25.24
N TYR A 465 -1.03 10.02 25.69
CA TYR A 465 -1.03 10.81 26.91
C TYR A 465 -1.31 9.97 28.15
N GLY A 466 -1.95 8.82 28.05
CA GLY A 466 -2.21 7.91 29.18
C GLY A 466 -1.12 6.87 29.41
N GLY A 467 -0.20 6.66 28.46
CA GLY A 467 0.89 5.69 28.57
C GLY A 467 2.25 6.34 28.82
N ASP A 468 2.90 5.98 29.93
CA ASP A 468 4.22 6.53 30.30
C ASP A 468 5.30 6.20 29.26
N TYR A 469 5.27 5.00 28.69
CA TYR A 469 6.25 4.57 27.69
C TYR A 469 6.14 5.35 26.37
N LEU A 470 4.92 5.48 25.82
CA LEU A 470 4.68 6.25 24.61
C LEU A 470 5.04 7.73 24.81
N ARG A 471 4.66 8.31 25.95
CA ARG A 471 5.02 9.69 26.30
C ARG A 471 6.53 9.89 26.33
N ALA A 472 7.27 9.00 26.99
CA ALA A 472 8.73 9.03 27.02
C ALA A 472 9.35 8.89 25.63
N ARG A 473 8.79 8.02 24.78
CA ARG A 473 9.24 7.79 23.40
C ARG A 473 8.98 9.01 22.50
N PHE A 474 7.87 9.73 22.70
CA PHE A 474 7.59 10.97 21.99
C PHE A 474 8.44 12.15 22.50
N ALA A 475 8.79 12.18 23.78
CA ALA A 475 9.69 13.20 24.34
C ALA A 475 11.11 13.13 23.73
N ARG A 476 11.57 11.94 23.34
CA ARG A 476 12.91 11.71 22.73
C ARG A 476 12.87 11.56 21.20
N VAL A 477 11.93 12.20 20.52
CA VAL A 477 11.81 12.12 19.04
C VAL A 477 13.04 12.66 18.33
N ALA A 478 13.53 13.83 18.73
CA ALA A 478 14.67 14.47 18.07
C ALA A 478 15.97 13.65 18.20
N GLU A 479 16.25 13.14 19.41
CA GLU A 479 17.42 12.31 19.69
C GLU A 479 17.39 11.00 18.89
N ASP A 480 16.25 10.30 18.87
CA ASP A 480 16.12 9.05 18.11
C ASP A 480 16.20 9.26 16.59
N ALA A 481 15.69 10.39 16.07
CA ALA A 481 15.82 10.73 14.67
C ALA A 481 17.30 10.86 14.26
N GLN A 482 18.12 11.50 15.09
CA GLN A 482 19.56 11.60 14.87
C GLN A 482 20.25 10.23 14.89
N ILE A 483 19.92 9.37 15.85
CA ILE A 483 20.47 8.01 15.94
C ILE A 483 20.13 7.20 14.68
N ARG A 484 18.87 7.27 14.21
CA ARG A 484 18.44 6.55 13.00
C ARG A 484 19.11 7.06 11.74
N LEU A 485 19.28 8.38 11.62
CA LEU A 485 20.01 8.98 10.50
C LEU A 485 21.46 8.50 10.51
N ALA A 486 22.14 8.59 11.66
CA ALA A 486 23.51 8.10 11.81
C ALA A 486 23.64 6.60 11.50
N HIS A 487 22.70 5.77 11.95
CA HIS A 487 22.67 4.35 11.64
C HIS A 487 22.46 4.09 10.14
N ALA A 488 21.56 4.84 9.49
CA ALA A 488 21.36 4.77 8.05
C ALA A 488 22.62 5.21 7.28
N HIS A 489 23.29 6.28 7.72
CA HIS A 489 24.58 6.72 7.16
C HIS A 489 25.64 5.64 7.28
N LYS A 490 25.77 5.01 8.46
CA LYS A 490 26.73 3.94 8.69
C LYS A 490 26.45 2.73 7.80
N THR A 491 25.19 2.33 7.66
CA THR A 491 24.77 1.20 6.81
C THR A 491 25.08 1.47 5.34
N LEU A 492 24.73 2.65 4.84
CA LEU A 492 25.02 3.02 3.45
C LEU A 492 26.52 3.19 3.18
N ALA A 493 27.31 3.55 4.19
CA ALA A 493 28.76 3.63 4.09
C ALA A 493 29.45 2.25 4.01
N MET A 494 28.76 1.17 4.40
CA MET A 494 29.23 -0.22 4.25
C MET A 494 29.07 -0.74 2.82
N MET A 495 28.14 -0.16 2.04
CA MET A 495 27.93 -0.58 0.64
C MET A 495 29.19 -0.41 -0.21
N ASP A 496 29.33 -1.29 -1.21
CA ASP A 496 30.37 -1.17 -2.21
C ASP A 496 30.32 0.19 -2.92
N GLY A 497 31.50 0.74 -3.22
CA GLY A 497 31.61 2.07 -3.81
C GLY A 497 31.16 2.18 -5.28
N GLY A 498 30.87 1.08 -5.97
CA GLY A 498 30.66 1.07 -7.43
C GLY A 498 29.26 1.53 -7.90
N ALA A 499 29.16 1.93 -9.17
CA ALA A 499 27.90 2.36 -9.81
C ALA A 499 26.79 1.29 -9.73
N ARG A 500 27.16 0.00 -9.77
CA ARG A 500 26.23 -1.13 -9.60
C ARG A 500 25.53 -1.10 -8.24
N ALA A 501 26.30 -0.98 -7.16
CA ALA A 501 25.78 -0.95 -5.80
C ALA A 501 24.92 0.30 -5.56
N TRP A 502 25.26 1.42 -6.21
CA TRP A 502 24.45 2.63 -6.14
C TRP A 502 23.10 2.51 -6.88
N LEU A 503 23.09 1.95 -8.10
CA LEU A 503 21.87 1.83 -8.91
C LEU A 503 20.92 0.73 -8.43
N PHE A 504 21.47 -0.40 -7.99
CA PHE A 504 20.69 -1.63 -7.74
C PHE A 504 20.85 -2.17 -6.31
N GLY A 505 21.61 -1.49 -5.46
CA GLY A 505 21.93 -1.96 -4.11
C GLY A 505 22.93 -3.10 -4.07
N MET A 506 23.12 -3.68 -2.88
CA MET A 506 23.97 -4.86 -2.65
C MET A 506 23.30 -6.18 -3.02
N GLY A 507 22.11 -6.12 -3.64
CA GLY A 507 21.25 -7.27 -3.90
C GLY A 507 19.97 -7.22 -3.08
N LEU A 508 18.88 -7.67 -3.69
CA LEU A 508 17.57 -7.66 -3.06
C LEU A 508 17.58 -8.58 -1.83
N GLY A 509 17.19 -8.07 -0.66
CA GLY A 509 17.20 -8.85 0.58
C GLY A 509 18.58 -9.03 1.22
N SER A 510 19.62 -8.35 0.73
CA SER A 510 20.96 -8.39 1.32
C SER A 510 21.20 -7.16 2.21
N PHE A 511 21.82 -7.37 3.38
CA PHE A 511 22.37 -6.28 4.17
C PHE A 511 23.78 -5.93 3.63
N PRO A 512 24.14 -4.64 3.50
CA PRO A 512 25.45 -4.21 3.02
C PRO A 512 26.64 -4.69 3.85
#